data_AF-A0A444EX51-F1
#
_entry.id   AF-A0A444EX51-F1
#
_cell.length_a   1.000
_cell.length_b   1.000
_cell.length_c   1.000
_cell.angle_alpha   90.00
_cell.angle_beta   90.00
_cell.angle_gamma   90.00
#
_symmetry.space_group_name_H-M   'P 1'
#
loop_
_entity.id
_entity.type
_entity.pdbx_description
1 polymer ?
#
loop_
_entity_poly.entity_id
_entity_poly.type
_entity_poly.pdbx_seq_one_letter_code
_entity_poly.pdbx_strand_id
1 'polypeptide(L)'
;MNMCSKCHKEMIQKQEQAKMAASSIDSLVNGNSSGSGKEHVVSGNADVAVVSVEPKMISAQTSNALGSTEAGESKAKEGPNRCGTCRKRVGLTGFSCRCGNLFCAVHRYSDKHDCPFDYRKAAQDAIAKANPVVKAEKLDKI
;
A
#
# COMPACT_ATOMS: atom_id res chain seq x y z
N MET A 1 28.57 7.41 9.81
CA MET A 1 27.59 6.73 10.68
C MET A 1 26.37 6.32 9.86
N ASN A 2 26.03 5.03 9.77
CA ASN A 2 24.77 4.58 9.15
C ASN A 2 23.59 4.84 10.10
N MET A 3 22.99 6.02 10.01
CA MET A 3 21.80 6.38 10.78
C MET A 3 20.53 6.02 10.01
N CYS A 4 19.50 5.57 10.73
CA CYS A 4 18.19 5.33 10.13
C CYS A 4 17.54 6.67 9.71
N SER A 5 16.55 6.60 8.82
CA SER A 5 15.90 7.78 8.26
C SER A 5 15.24 8.72 9.29
N LYS A 6 14.93 8.21 10.49
CA LYS A 6 14.41 9.03 11.60
C LYS A 6 15.53 9.80 12.30
N CYS A 7 16.57 9.10 12.75
CA CYS A 7 17.70 9.73 13.45
C CYS A 7 18.47 10.71 12.57
N HIS A 8 18.55 10.45 11.26
CA HIS A 8 19.15 11.41 10.33
C HIS A 8 18.33 12.71 10.23
N LYS A 9 17.00 12.61 10.15
CA LYS A 9 16.12 13.80 10.11
C LYS A 9 16.19 14.60 11.42
N GLU A 10 16.16 13.92 12.56
CA GLU A 10 16.27 14.56 13.87
C GLU A 10 17.62 15.27 14.05
N MET A 11 18.71 14.65 13.58
CA MET A 11 20.04 15.26 13.62
C MET A 11 20.11 16.54 12.76
N ILE A 12 19.54 16.52 11.56
CA ILE A 12 19.50 17.70 10.68
C ILE A 12 18.64 18.81 11.30
N GLN A 13 17.45 18.50 11.82
CA GLN A 13 16.58 19.48 12.49
C GLN A 13 17.26 20.11 13.72
N LYS A 14 17.96 19.29 14.52
CA LYS A 14 18.72 19.77 15.68
C LYS A 14 19.90 20.64 15.26
N GLN A 15 20.55 20.33 14.14
CA GLN A 15 21.62 21.15 13.58
C GLN A 15 21.08 22.49 13.06
N GLU A 16 19.93 22.52 12.39
CA GLU A 16 19.26 23.75 11.93
C GLU A 16 18.82 24.62 13.11
N GLN A 17 18.23 24.03 14.16
CA GLN A 17 17.83 24.77 15.35
C GLN A 17 19.04 25.38 16.08
N ALA A 18 20.15 24.64 16.18
CA ALA A 18 21.39 25.15 16.75
C ALA A 18 22.01 26.28 15.90
N LYS A 19 21.93 26.17 14.57
CA LYS A 19 22.35 27.24 13.64
C LYS A 19 21.48 28.50 13.78
N MET A 20 20.17 28.35 13.92
CA MET A 20 19.25 29.47 14.15
C MET A 20 19.48 30.15 15.51
N ALA A 21 19.80 29.37 16.56
CA ALA A 21 20.13 29.91 17.88
C ALA A 21 21.49 30.64 17.88
N ALA A 22 22.48 30.12 17.15
CA ALA A 22 23.79 30.77 16.99
C ALA A 22 23.72 32.04 16.12
N SER A 23 22.82 32.10 15.13
CA SER A 23 22.61 33.30 14.30
C SER A 23 21.78 34.37 15.01
N SER A 24 20.93 34.00 15.98
CA SER A 24 20.04 34.94 16.69
C SER A 24 20.74 35.82 17.73
N ILE A 25 21.97 35.48 18.14
CA ILE A 25 22.78 36.27 19.08
C ILE A 25 23.65 37.33 18.41
N ASP A 26 23.83 37.29 17.08
CA ASP A 26 24.64 38.28 16.34
C ASP A 26 23.89 39.60 16.09
N SER A 27 22.56 39.62 16.27
CA SER A 27 21.71 40.80 15.98
C SER A 27 21.52 41.78 17.15
N LEU A 28 22.17 41.56 18.31
CA LEU A 28 21.95 42.37 19.52
C LEU A 28 23.16 43.20 19.98
N VAL A 29 24.30 43.18 19.28
CA VAL A 29 25.46 44.00 19.67
C VAL A 29 26.12 44.71 18.50
N ASN A 30 25.37 45.57 17.79
CA ASN A 30 25.99 46.75 17.17
C ASN A 30 24.97 47.87 16.88
N GLY A 31 24.50 48.53 17.94
CA GLY A 31 23.79 49.79 17.81
C GLY A 31 24.74 50.98 17.97
N ASN A 32 25.17 51.62 16.87
CA ASN A 32 25.13 53.08 16.70
C ASN A 32 25.49 53.54 15.26
N SER A 33 24.47 54.03 14.56
CA SER A 33 24.43 55.22 13.67
C SER A 33 25.45 55.42 12.54
N SER A 34 24.98 55.36 11.28
CA SER A 34 24.67 56.54 10.43
C SER A 34 24.66 56.23 8.92
N GLY A 35 23.55 56.58 8.25
CA GLY A 35 23.61 57.31 6.98
C GLY A 35 23.54 56.56 5.63
N SER A 36 22.40 56.77 4.95
CA SER A 36 22.24 57.02 3.50
C SER A 36 21.97 55.85 2.53
N GLY A 37 20.69 55.75 2.14
CA GLY A 37 20.19 55.84 0.75
C GLY A 37 20.68 54.86 -0.33
N LYS A 38 19.75 54.08 -0.91
CA LYS A 38 19.11 54.36 -2.21
C LYS A 38 18.30 53.15 -2.71
N GLU A 39 17.20 53.49 -3.35
CA GLU A 39 16.15 52.68 -3.96
C GLU A 39 16.51 52.00 -5.31
N HIS A 40 15.51 51.28 -5.84
CA HIS A 40 15.20 50.98 -7.27
C HIS A 40 15.48 49.53 -7.75
N VAL A 41 14.69 48.82 -8.59
CA VAL A 41 13.24 48.61 -8.91
C VAL A 41 13.21 47.64 -10.13
N VAL A 42 12.10 46.88 -10.32
CA VAL A 42 11.62 46.17 -11.54
C VAL A 42 12.41 44.93 -12.00
N SER A 43 11.84 43.70 -12.04
CA SER A 43 10.69 43.13 -12.78
C SER A 43 11.01 42.75 -14.23
N GLY A 44 10.70 41.50 -14.61
CA GLY A 44 10.90 40.96 -15.96
C GLY A 44 10.36 39.53 -16.06
N ASN A 45 9.12 39.40 -16.56
CA ASN A 45 8.47 38.15 -16.95
C ASN A 45 8.44 38.09 -18.47
N ALA A 46 8.57 36.91 -19.08
CA ALA A 46 8.13 36.66 -20.45
C ALA A 46 7.76 35.19 -20.65
N ASP A 47 6.52 35.00 -21.08
CA ASP A 47 5.88 33.81 -21.63
C ASP A 47 6.27 33.64 -23.11
N VAL A 48 6.41 32.40 -23.61
CA VAL A 48 6.08 32.07 -25.02
C VAL A 48 5.63 30.61 -25.13
N ALA A 49 4.38 30.43 -25.56
CA ALA A 49 3.76 29.20 -26.03
C ALA A 49 4.12 28.84 -27.49
N VAL A 50 4.18 27.55 -27.88
CA VAL A 50 3.82 27.05 -29.23
C VAL A 50 3.32 25.59 -29.17
N VAL A 51 2.37 25.27 -30.05
CA VAL A 51 1.35 24.20 -30.11
C VAL A 51 1.71 23.01 -31.04
N SER A 52 0.97 21.88 -30.86
CA SER A 52 0.63 20.77 -31.80
C SER A 52 1.66 19.67 -32.05
N VAL A 53 1.33 18.38 -32.25
CA VAL A 53 0.15 17.72 -32.87
C VAL A 53 -0.01 16.26 -32.37
N GLU A 54 -1.23 15.71 -32.46
CA GLU A 54 -1.61 14.30 -32.21
C GLU A 54 -1.03 13.29 -33.22
N PRO A 55 -1.06 11.98 -32.88
CA PRO A 55 -1.75 11.04 -33.77
C PRO A 55 -2.64 10.00 -33.05
N LYS A 56 -3.84 9.85 -33.61
CA LYS A 56 -4.85 8.80 -33.40
C LYS A 56 -4.44 7.52 -34.16
N MET A 57 -4.73 6.32 -33.64
CA MET A 57 -5.58 5.28 -34.28
C MET A 57 -5.55 3.86 -33.64
N ILE A 58 -6.76 3.41 -33.25
CA ILE A 58 -7.45 2.10 -33.48
C ILE A 58 -7.10 0.80 -32.70
N SER A 59 -8.10 0.42 -31.87
CA SER A 59 -8.79 -0.89 -31.67
C SER A 59 -8.10 -2.12 -31.04
N ALA A 60 -8.68 -2.57 -29.91
CA ALA A 60 -9.33 -3.88 -29.82
C ALA A 60 -10.30 -3.91 -28.62
N GLN A 61 -11.58 -4.16 -28.89
CA GLN A 61 -12.57 -4.48 -27.87
C GLN A 61 -12.39 -5.95 -27.45
N THR A 62 -12.25 -6.21 -26.15
CA THR A 62 -12.54 -7.52 -25.56
C THR A 62 -13.41 -7.31 -24.34
N SER A 63 -14.70 -7.50 -24.56
CA SER A 63 -15.75 -7.57 -23.56
C SER A 63 -15.81 -8.97 -22.97
N ASN A 64 -15.41 -9.17 -21.71
CA ASN A 64 -15.96 -10.28 -20.93
C ASN A 64 -16.07 -9.89 -19.45
N ALA A 65 -17.33 -9.90 -19.01
CA ALA A 65 -17.82 -9.55 -17.70
C ALA A 65 -17.26 -10.46 -16.59
N LEU A 66 -16.85 -9.85 -15.48
CA LEU A 66 -16.76 -10.51 -14.18
C LEU A 66 -17.55 -9.64 -13.21
N GLY A 67 -18.61 -10.23 -12.68
CA GLY A 67 -19.72 -9.55 -12.02
C GLY A 67 -19.31 -8.66 -10.87
N SER A 68 -19.74 -7.41 -10.96
CA SER A 68 -19.95 -6.54 -9.81
C SER A 68 -21.07 -7.11 -8.95
N THR A 69 -20.74 -7.59 -7.77
CA THR A 69 -21.61 -7.46 -6.62
C THR A 69 -21.17 -6.22 -5.85
N GLU A 70 -21.96 -5.17 -5.99
CA GLU A 70 -21.92 -3.95 -5.20
C GLU A 70 -22.03 -4.29 -3.70
N ALA A 71 -21.11 -3.76 -2.89
CA ALA A 71 -21.42 -3.21 -1.57
C ALA A 71 -20.18 -2.46 -1.09
N GLY A 72 -20.29 -1.13 -1.05
CA GLY A 72 -19.25 -0.26 -0.55
C GLY A 72 -18.93 -0.53 0.91
N GLU A 73 -17.65 -0.64 1.21
CA GLU A 73 -17.10 -0.31 2.51
C GLU A 73 -15.74 0.32 2.28
N SER A 74 -15.65 1.60 2.61
CA SER A 74 -14.40 2.34 2.75
C SER A 74 -13.51 1.63 3.78
N LYS A 75 -12.63 0.74 3.33
CA LYS A 75 -11.66 0.08 4.21
C LYS A 75 -10.35 0.84 4.14
N ALA A 76 -9.95 1.32 5.31
CA ALA A 76 -8.72 2.04 5.59
C ALA A 76 -7.55 1.46 4.81
N LYS A 77 -6.67 2.35 4.30
CA LYS A 77 -5.44 2.04 3.56
C LYS A 77 -4.82 0.73 4.06
N GLU A 78 -5.10 -0.36 3.35
CA GLU A 78 -4.61 -1.67 3.74
C GLU A 78 -3.09 -1.59 3.76
N GLY A 79 -2.51 -1.88 4.92
CA GLY A 79 -1.07 -1.93 5.07
C GLY A 79 -0.45 -2.85 4.01
N PRO A 80 0.84 -2.70 3.70
CA PRO A 80 1.47 -3.46 2.63
C PRO A 80 1.29 -4.97 2.87
N ASN A 81 0.71 -5.66 1.88
CA ASN A 81 0.51 -7.11 1.88
C ASN A 81 1.83 -7.85 2.18
N ARG A 82 1.87 -8.55 3.31
CA ARG A 82 3.04 -9.27 3.81
C ARG A 82 2.70 -10.73 4.10
N CYS A 83 3.69 -11.58 3.95
CA CYS A 83 3.62 -12.99 4.30
C CYS A 83 3.39 -13.19 5.81
N GLY A 84 2.42 -14.01 6.20
CA GLY A 84 2.14 -14.34 7.61
C GLY A 84 3.31 -15.01 8.35
N THR A 85 4.13 -15.78 7.64
CA THR A 85 5.29 -16.51 8.22
C THR A 85 6.55 -15.64 8.24
N CYS A 86 7.01 -15.19 7.06
CA CYS A 86 8.31 -14.51 6.91
C CYS A 86 8.24 -12.99 6.82
N ARG A 87 7.04 -12.38 6.86
CA ARG A 87 6.79 -10.92 6.78
C ARG A 87 7.36 -10.22 5.54
N LYS A 88 7.85 -10.97 4.55
CA LYS A 88 8.25 -10.49 3.22
C LYS A 88 7.04 -9.82 2.57
N ARG A 89 7.24 -8.68 1.91
CA ARG A 89 6.20 -8.02 1.12
C ARG A 89 5.83 -8.90 -0.08
N VAL A 90 4.56 -9.24 -0.23
CA VAL A 90 4.04 -10.12 -1.30
C VAL A 90 3.21 -9.37 -2.33
N GLY A 91 2.81 -8.12 -2.03
CA GLY A 91 2.13 -7.25 -2.99
C GLY A 91 0.85 -7.87 -3.56
N LEU A 92 0.65 -7.74 -4.86
CA LEU A 92 -0.46 -8.35 -5.61
C LEU A 92 -0.29 -9.87 -5.79
N THR A 93 0.93 -10.37 -5.71
CA THR A 93 1.29 -11.79 -5.93
C THR A 93 1.18 -12.67 -4.67
N GLY A 94 0.49 -12.19 -3.63
CA GLY A 94 0.29 -12.97 -2.42
C GLY A 94 -0.70 -14.12 -2.63
N PHE A 95 -0.40 -15.28 -2.04
CA PHE A 95 -1.31 -16.41 -2.03
C PHE A 95 -2.17 -16.37 -0.77
N SER A 96 -3.49 -16.35 -0.92
CA SER A 96 -4.41 -16.51 0.20
C SER A 96 -4.48 -17.98 0.62
N CYS A 97 -4.40 -18.21 1.94
CA CYS A 97 -4.66 -19.51 2.53
C CYS A 97 -6.05 -19.55 3.17
N ARG A 98 -6.61 -20.75 3.31
CA ARG A 98 -7.92 -20.96 3.98
C ARG A 98 -7.94 -20.54 5.45
N CYS A 99 -6.78 -20.41 6.09
CA CYS A 99 -6.67 -19.85 7.44
C CYS A 99 -6.82 -18.31 7.49
N GLY A 100 -7.05 -17.64 6.35
CA GLY A 100 -7.27 -16.19 6.26
C GLY A 100 -6.00 -15.35 6.10
N ASN A 101 -4.82 -15.97 6.19
CA ASN A 101 -3.54 -15.29 6.02
C ASN A 101 -3.05 -15.29 4.56
N LEU A 102 -2.20 -14.30 4.24
CA LEU A 102 -1.55 -14.15 2.95
C LEU A 102 -0.09 -14.60 3.03
N PHE A 103 0.40 -15.35 2.04
CA PHE A 103 1.73 -15.94 2.04
C PHE A 103 2.50 -15.69 0.74
N CYS A 104 3.83 -15.79 0.80
CA CYS A 104 4.68 -15.79 -0.39
C CYS A 104 4.72 -17.18 -1.03
N ALA A 105 5.30 -17.31 -2.23
CA ALA A 105 5.39 -18.57 -2.97
C ALA A 105 5.98 -19.75 -2.15
N VAL A 106 6.95 -19.46 -1.26
CA VAL A 106 7.61 -20.48 -0.42
C VAL A 106 6.73 -20.95 0.74
N HIS A 107 5.89 -20.08 1.30
CA HIS A 107 5.04 -20.39 2.46
C HIS A 107 3.57 -20.64 2.09
N ARG A 108 3.29 -20.82 0.80
CA ARG A 108 1.93 -21.00 0.28
C ARG A 108 1.25 -22.24 0.83
N TYR A 109 1.99 -23.35 0.95
CA TYR A 109 1.44 -24.63 1.34
C TYR A 109 1.23 -24.74 2.86
N SER A 110 0.22 -25.52 3.27
CA SER A 110 -0.24 -25.62 4.66
C SER A 110 0.80 -26.17 5.63
N ASP A 111 1.72 -27.00 5.13
CA ASP A 111 2.88 -27.57 5.84
C ASP A 111 3.96 -26.53 6.16
N LYS A 112 3.96 -25.39 5.47
CA LYS A 112 5.01 -24.36 5.60
C LYS A 112 4.67 -23.27 6.60
N HIS A 113 3.46 -23.25 7.16
CA HIS A 113 3.01 -22.19 8.06
C HIS A 113 2.10 -22.67 9.20
N ASP A 114 2.16 -23.97 9.54
CA ASP A 114 1.35 -24.60 10.59
C ASP A 114 -0.12 -24.18 10.50
N CYS A 115 -0.73 -24.44 9.33
CA CYS A 115 -2.07 -23.96 9.02
C CYS A 115 -3.09 -24.51 10.05
N PRO A 116 -3.82 -23.65 10.80
CA PRO A 116 -4.80 -24.09 11.78
C PRO A 116 -6.11 -24.59 11.14
N PHE A 117 -6.23 -24.54 9.82
CA PHE A 117 -7.42 -24.95 9.10
C PHE A 117 -7.48 -26.48 8.99
N ASP A 118 -8.57 -27.10 9.46
CA ASP A 118 -8.78 -28.53 9.35
C ASP A 118 -9.31 -28.92 7.95
N TYR A 119 -8.38 -29.28 7.08
CA TYR A 119 -8.68 -29.75 5.72
C TYR A 119 -9.44 -31.08 5.70
N ARG A 120 -9.28 -31.93 6.72
CA ARG A 120 -9.91 -33.26 6.75
C ARG A 120 -11.40 -33.13 7.01
N LYS A 121 -11.76 -32.38 8.04
CA LYS A 121 -13.17 -32.11 8.35
C LYS A 121 -13.86 -31.39 7.21
N ALA A 122 -13.23 -30.35 6.66
CA ALA A 122 -13.80 -29.61 5.54
C ALA A 122 -14.03 -30.50 4.29
N ALA A 123 -13.13 -31.45 4.02
CA ALA A 123 -13.30 -32.41 2.93
C ALA A 123 -14.42 -33.43 3.21
N GLN A 124 -14.50 -33.95 4.45
CA GLN A 124 -15.58 -34.86 4.86
C GLN A 124 -16.96 -34.21 4.74
N ASP A 125 -17.11 -32.98 5.21
CA ASP A 125 -18.36 -32.23 5.13
C ASP A 125 -18.77 -31.99 3.66
N ALA A 126 -17.80 -31.69 2.79
CA ALA A 126 -18.04 -31.53 1.36
C ALA A 126 -18.49 -32.83 0.68
N ILE A 127 -17.86 -33.97 1.03
CA ILE A 127 -18.24 -35.29 0.53
C ILE A 127 -19.63 -35.68 1.04
N ALA A 128 -19.90 -35.50 2.33
CA ALA A 128 -21.20 -35.81 2.93
C ALA A 128 -22.33 -35.01 2.27
N LYS A 129 -22.08 -33.74 1.93
CA LYS A 129 -23.03 -32.89 1.20
C LYS A 129 -23.22 -33.32 -0.26
N ALA A 130 -22.19 -33.90 -0.89
CA ALA A 130 -22.24 -34.35 -2.28
C ALA A 130 -22.85 -35.76 -2.42
N ASN A 131 -22.84 -36.58 -1.37
CA ASN A 131 -23.38 -37.93 -1.42
C ASN A 131 -24.91 -37.91 -1.58
N PRO A 132 -25.44 -38.57 -2.62
CA PRO A 132 -26.89 -38.66 -2.81
C PRO A 132 -27.53 -39.51 -1.71
N VAL A 133 -28.73 -39.12 -1.30
CA VAL A 133 -29.49 -39.84 -0.28
C VAL A 133 -30.10 -41.10 -0.89
N VAL A 134 -29.47 -42.25 -0.66
CA VAL A 134 -30.00 -43.55 -1.08
C VAL A 134 -30.99 -44.03 -0.03
N LYS A 135 -32.29 -43.85 -0.30
CA LYS A 135 -33.39 -44.45 0.48
C LYS A 135 -34.11 -45.45 -0.42
N ALA A 136 -34.10 -46.72 -0.03
CA ALA A 136 -34.93 -47.73 -0.65
C ALA A 136 -36.37 -47.61 -0.12
N GLU A 137 -37.35 -47.76 -1.01
CA GLU A 137 -38.74 -47.91 -0.62
C GLU A 137 -38.92 -49.26 0.08
N LYS A 138 -39.62 -49.26 1.22
CA LYS A 138 -39.88 -50.48 1.98
C LYS A 138 -40.96 -51.26 1.25
N LEU A 139 -40.60 -52.40 0.66
CA LEU A 139 -41.58 -53.26 -0.02
C LEU A 139 -42.54 -53.88 1.01
N ASP A 140 -43.84 -53.74 0.77
CA ASP A 140 -44.87 -54.40 1.55
C ASP A 140 -44.94 -55.89 1.20
N LYS A 141 -45.15 -56.72 2.23
CA LYS A 141 -45.25 -58.18 2.07
C LYS A 141 -46.55 -58.54 1.33
N ILE A 142 -46.41 -59.35 0.28
CA ILE A 142 -47.50 -60.07 -0.41
C ILE A 142 -48.01 -61.20 0.49
#